data_AF-A0A2E9QEQ8-F1
#
_entry.id   AF-A0A2E9QEQ8-F1
#
_cell.length_a   1.000
_cell.length_b   1.000
_cell.length_c   1.000
_cell.angle_alpha   90.00
_cell.angle_beta   90.00
_cell.angle_gamma   90.00
#
_symmetry.space_group_name_H-M   'P 1'
#
loop_
_entity.id
_entity.type
_entity.pdbx_description
1 polymer ?
#
loop_
_entity_poly.entity_id
_entity_poly.type
_entity_poly.pdbx_seq_one_letter_code
_entity_poly.pdbx_strand_id
1 'polypeptide(L)'
;MSDLDMSALRRLWKSGPSRLEGYSKHYYTETPDGDELELDYHFAREMVKITLTMASERGRQYVAVIKKGVVLQERDFSGNRDADLSSRISRFRDWFEYFPDNHVLSSMGGAYGLPMKSRLHQDLIRESRAWENLKPLRMADEFRRYMDRKKRREDRVQGIIPRLLRRLPAEALDLAIGLAMFAAFLSGKLGPGEFAFLGGLYGLATGGLDWLWRQREPFIPKILFFHGLAAWTVWHEMQLRLWGIFL
;
A
#
# COMPACT_ATOMS: atom_id res chain seq x y z
N MET A 1 -17.07 25.16 10.46
CA MET A 1 -15.74 25.79 10.60
C MET A 1 -15.21 26.02 9.21
N SER A 2 -14.81 27.24 8.90
CA SER A 2 -14.25 27.58 7.59
C SER A 2 -12.78 27.11 7.49
N ASP A 3 -12.25 26.88 6.28
CA ASP A 3 -10.85 26.48 6.08
C ASP A 3 -9.84 27.49 6.68
N LEU A 4 -10.25 28.77 6.74
CA LEU A 4 -9.50 29.85 7.36
C LEU A 4 -9.34 29.64 8.87
N ASP A 5 -10.38 29.17 9.57
CA ASP A 5 -10.34 28.89 11.01
C ASP A 5 -9.39 27.71 11.32
N MET A 6 -9.42 26.67 10.48
CA MET A 6 -8.54 25.51 10.64
C MET A 6 -7.06 25.88 10.45
N SER A 7 -6.77 26.79 9.52
CA SER A 7 -5.41 27.29 9.31
C SER A 7 -4.88 28.11 10.50
N ALA A 8 -5.75 28.88 11.16
CA ALA A 8 -5.42 29.63 12.36
C ALA A 8 -5.17 28.70 13.56
N LEU A 9 -6.00 27.68 13.74
CA LEU A 9 -5.84 26.66 14.78
C LEU A 9 -4.57 25.83 14.60
N ARG A 10 -4.13 25.58 13.36
CA ARG A 10 -2.82 24.94 13.08
C ARG A 10 -1.63 25.80 13.51
N ARG A 11 -1.78 27.13 13.54
CA ARG A 11 -0.74 28.07 13.94
C ARG A 11 -0.73 28.34 15.46
N LEU A 12 -1.71 27.82 16.19
CA LEU A 12 -1.82 27.95 17.64
C LEU A 12 -0.56 27.40 18.34
N TRP A 13 -0.12 26.22 17.91
CA TRP A 13 1.09 25.57 18.40
C TRP A 13 2.24 25.77 17.42
N LYS A 14 3.34 26.34 17.88
CA LYS A 14 4.58 26.41 17.12
C LYS A 14 5.47 25.27 17.55
N SER A 15 6.08 24.57 16.58
CA SER A 15 6.93 23.41 16.83
C SER A 15 8.37 23.67 16.39
N GLY A 16 9.34 23.17 17.14
CA GLY A 16 10.76 23.23 16.81
C GLY A 16 11.55 22.06 17.41
N PRO A 17 12.86 21.98 17.15
CA PRO A 17 13.74 21.08 17.86
C PRO A 17 13.84 21.49 19.34
N SER A 18 13.85 20.52 20.24
CA SER A 18 14.08 20.79 21.67
C SER A 18 15.52 21.21 21.93
N ARG A 19 15.68 22.17 22.85
CA ARG A 19 16.99 22.59 23.37
C ARG A 19 17.46 21.75 24.55
N LEU A 20 16.56 21.00 25.19
CA LEU A 20 16.88 20.14 26.31
C LEU A 20 17.52 18.83 25.83
N GLU A 21 18.59 18.42 26.50
CA GLU A 21 19.31 17.19 26.21
C GLU A 21 18.40 15.97 26.40
N GLY A 22 18.40 15.08 25.39
CA GLY A 22 17.54 13.88 25.35
C GLY A 22 16.11 14.11 24.86
N TYR A 23 15.63 15.36 24.79
CA TYR A 23 14.31 15.66 24.24
C TYR A 23 14.39 15.90 22.73
N SER A 24 13.41 15.37 22.01
CA SER A 24 13.40 15.31 20.55
C SER A 24 12.65 16.46 19.89
N LYS A 25 11.54 16.91 20.50
CA LYS A 25 10.66 17.94 19.94
C LYS A 25 10.27 18.93 21.03
N HIS A 26 10.10 20.17 20.65
CA HIS A 26 9.60 21.24 21.50
C HIS A 26 8.40 21.90 20.84
N TYR A 27 7.37 22.16 21.64
CA TYR A 27 6.16 22.86 21.24
C TYR A 27 5.94 24.02 22.17
N TYR A 28 5.54 25.18 21.63
CA TYR A 28 5.21 26.33 22.44
C TYR A 28 3.97 27.04 21.92
N THR A 29 3.24 27.64 22.84
CA THR A 29 2.09 28.49 22.54
C THR A 29 1.98 29.59 23.61
N GLU A 30 1.39 30.71 23.22
CA GLU A 30 1.14 31.86 24.09
C GLU A 30 -0.37 32.13 24.04
N THR A 31 -0.97 32.21 25.22
CA THR A 31 -2.40 32.48 25.36
C THR A 31 -2.68 33.97 25.30
N PRO A 32 -3.92 34.40 24.98
CA PRO A 32 -4.30 35.81 24.97
C PRO A 32 -4.11 36.51 26.33
N ASP A 33 -4.16 35.73 27.41
CA ASP A 33 -3.96 36.21 28.79
C ASP A 33 -2.46 36.41 29.13
N GLY A 34 -1.56 36.05 28.20
CA GLY A 34 -0.11 36.15 28.37
C GLY A 34 0.52 34.93 29.05
N ASP A 35 -0.23 33.85 29.30
CA ASP A 35 0.34 32.60 29.80
C ASP A 35 1.09 31.88 28.67
N GLU A 36 2.30 31.39 28.97
CA GLU A 36 3.13 30.65 28.03
C GLU A 36 3.09 29.15 28.38
N LEU A 37 2.80 28.32 27.40
CA LEU A 37 2.85 26.86 27.52
C LEU A 37 3.94 26.31 26.62
N GLU A 38 4.90 25.63 27.23
CA GLU A 38 5.97 24.92 26.54
C GLU A 38 5.89 23.42 26.84
N LEU A 39 6.14 22.61 25.81
CA LEU A 39 6.18 21.16 25.91
C LEU A 39 7.42 20.60 25.24
N ASP A 40 8.24 19.89 26.01
CA ASP A 40 9.35 19.11 25.49
C ASP A 40 9.00 17.63 25.50
N TYR A 41 9.15 16.98 24.34
CA TYR A 41 8.84 15.56 24.17
C TYR A 41 10.08 14.72 23.89
N HIS A 42 10.25 13.67 24.70
CA HIS A 42 11.28 12.66 24.55
C HIS A 42 10.69 11.38 23.93
N PHE A 43 10.94 11.18 22.63
CA PHE A 43 10.36 10.05 21.87
C PHE A 43 10.69 8.68 22.47
N ALA A 44 11.96 8.37 22.74
CA ALA A 44 12.37 7.03 23.19
C ALA A 44 11.82 6.63 24.58
N ARG A 45 11.54 7.60 25.46
CA ARG A 45 11.03 7.36 26.82
C ARG A 45 9.53 7.61 26.95
N GLU A 46 8.87 8.07 25.88
CA GLU A 46 7.47 8.50 25.87
C GLU A 46 7.17 9.46 27.04
N MET A 47 8.06 10.45 27.21
CA MET A 47 8.08 11.37 28.32
C MET A 47 7.85 12.79 27.82
N VAL A 48 6.96 13.51 28.49
CA VAL A 48 6.54 14.87 28.17
C VAL A 48 6.84 15.74 29.38
N LYS A 49 7.62 16.79 29.18
CA LYS A 49 7.80 17.85 30.17
C LYS A 49 6.95 19.04 29.73
N ILE A 50 6.06 19.50 30.61
CA ILE A 50 5.23 20.68 30.41
C ILE A 50 5.80 21.77 31.32
N THR A 51 6.13 22.92 30.73
CA THR A 51 6.48 24.13 31.45
C THR A 51 5.37 25.15 31.23
N LEU A 52 4.76 25.63 32.31
CA LEU A 52 3.69 26.62 32.28
C LEU A 52 4.17 27.89 32.98
N THR A 53 4.22 28.99 32.26
CA THR A 53 4.48 30.33 32.83
C THR A 53 3.16 31.08 32.90
N MET A 54 2.66 31.38 34.11
CA MET A 54 1.40 32.12 34.25
C MET A 54 1.65 33.61 34.45
N ALA A 55 1.12 34.44 33.54
CA ALA A 55 1.16 35.89 33.63
C ALA A 55 0.35 36.39 34.83
N SER A 56 -0.80 35.76 35.13
CA SER A 56 -1.65 36.12 36.28
C SER A 56 -0.92 36.01 37.63
N GLU A 57 0.12 35.18 37.71
CA GLU A 57 0.89 34.94 38.93
C GLU A 57 2.26 35.63 38.89
N ARG A 58 2.39 36.74 38.16
CA ARG A 58 3.64 37.50 37.98
C ARG A 58 4.74 36.67 37.30
N GLY A 59 4.36 35.82 36.35
CA GLY A 59 5.31 35.01 35.57
C GLY A 59 5.86 33.81 36.35
N ARG A 60 5.13 33.29 37.34
CA ARG A 60 5.52 32.05 38.03
C ARG A 60 5.55 30.88 37.06
N GLN A 61 6.60 30.08 37.19
CA GLN A 61 6.85 28.94 36.33
C GLN A 61 6.55 27.64 37.06
N TYR A 62 5.79 26.78 36.40
CA TYR A 62 5.40 25.47 36.88
C TYR A 62 5.88 24.40 35.92
N VAL A 63 6.39 23.30 36.45
CA VAL A 63 6.91 22.19 35.66
C VAL A 63 6.20 20.90 36.04
N ALA A 64 5.63 20.24 35.05
CA ALA A 64 5.11 18.89 35.14
C ALA A 64 5.93 17.94 34.26
N VAL A 65 6.28 16.76 34.76
CA VAL A 65 6.89 15.69 33.96
C VAL A 65 5.95 14.49 33.96
N ILE A 66 5.50 14.11 32.78
CA ILE A 66 4.59 12.98 32.56
C ILE A 66 5.32 11.91 31.76
N LYS A 67 5.19 10.65 32.15
CA LYS A 67 5.73 9.51 31.42
C LYS A 67 4.66 8.46 31.25
N LYS A 68 4.29 8.17 30.00
CA LYS A 68 3.25 7.17 29.65
C LYS A 68 1.96 7.32 30.47
N GLY A 69 1.47 8.55 30.62
CA GLY A 69 0.26 8.86 31.37
C GLY A 69 0.42 8.98 32.89
N VAL A 70 1.58 8.65 33.45
CA VAL A 70 1.85 8.80 34.88
C VAL A 70 2.58 10.11 35.12
N VAL A 71 2.05 10.96 36.00
CA VAL A 71 2.72 12.17 36.44
C VAL A 71 3.85 11.79 37.40
N LEU A 72 5.09 12.09 37.02
CA LEU A 72 6.29 11.78 37.81
C LEU A 72 6.67 12.92 38.75
N GLN A 73 6.42 14.17 38.32
CA GLN A 73 6.87 15.34 39.04
C GLN A 73 5.96 16.52 38.72
N GLU A 74 5.59 17.27 39.76
CA GLU A 74 4.86 18.53 39.68
C GLU A 74 5.51 19.52 40.63
N ARG A 75 6.07 20.62 40.11
CA ARG A 75 6.78 21.61 40.93
C ARG A 75 6.52 23.03 40.49
N ASP A 76 6.43 23.92 41.46
CA ASP A 76 6.62 25.36 41.29
C ASP A 76 8.12 25.63 41.23
N PHE A 77 8.61 26.11 40.09
CA PHE A 77 10.02 26.42 39.88
C PHE A 77 10.44 27.69 40.63
N SER A 78 9.53 28.66 40.78
CA SER A 78 9.79 29.89 41.52
C SER A 78 9.83 29.66 43.04
N GLY A 79 9.01 28.74 43.54
CA GLY A 79 8.94 28.38 44.95
C GLY A 79 9.84 27.20 45.36
N ASN A 80 10.34 26.42 44.40
CA ASN A 80 10.97 25.11 44.58
C ASN A 80 10.17 24.18 45.52
N ARG A 81 8.84 24.19 45.37
CA ARG A 81 7.90 23.39 46.17
C ARG A 81 7.12 22.48 45.24
N ASP A 82 6.76 21.31 45.74
CA ASP A 82 5.79 20.46 45.05
C ASP A 82 4.43 21.18 45.05
N ALA A 83 3.77 21.20 43.89
CA ALA A 83 2.54 21.95 43.68
C ALA A 83 1.61 21.13 42.81
N ASP A 84 0.34 20.99 43.21
CA ASP A 84 -0.67 20.34 42.37
C ASP A 84 -1.01 21.22 41.16
N LEU A 85 -0.70 20.72 39.96
CA LEU A 85 -0.92 21.42 38.70
C LEU A 85 -2.23 21.05 38.02
N SER A 86 -3.03 20.16 38.63
CA SER A 86 -4.26 19.64 38.02
C SER A 86 -5.24 20.73 37.64
N SER A 87 -5.54 21.65 38.56
CA SER A 87 -6.48 22.76 38.32
C SER A 87 -5.93 23.83 37.38
N ARG A 88 -4.61 23.87 37.16
CA ARG A 88 -3.92 24.88 36.35
C ARG A 88 -3.81 24.42 34.90
N ILE A 89 -3.29 23.21 34.70
CA ILE A 89 -3.12 22.63 33.36
C ILE A 89 -4.47 22.29 32.73
N SER A 90 -5.45 21.82 33.52
CA SER A 90 -6.79 21.47 32.99
C SER A 90 -7.53 22.64 32.33
N ARG A 91 -7.22 23.89 32.69
CA ARG A 91 -7.82 25.08 32.06
C ARG A 91 -7.44 25.22 30.60
N PHE A 92 -6.27 24.69 30.23
CA PHE A 92 -5.77 24.73 28.86
C PHE A 92 -6.22 23.52 28.03
N ARG A 93 -7.18 22.71 28.53
CA ARG A 93 -7.68 21.52 27.82
C ARG A 93 -8.09 21.82 26.37
N ASP A 94 -8.76 22.95 26.14
CA ASP A 94 -9.22 23.36 24.81
C ASP A 94 -8.05 23.66 23.86
N TRP A 95 -6.92 24.14 24.38
CA TRP A 95 -5.70 24.36 23.60
C TRP A 95 -5.07 23.05 23.16
N PHE A 96 -5.08 22.04 24.03
CA PHE A 96 -4.59 20.69 23.73
C PHE A 96 -5.51 19.92 22.77
N GLU A 97 -6.78 20.29 22.66
CA GLU A 97 -7.71 19.66 21.72
C GLU A 97 -7.30 19.84 20.25
N TYR A 98 -6.60 20.93 19.96
CA TYR A 98 -6.07 21.25 18.63
C TYR A 98 -4.55 21.03 18.52
N PHE A 99 -3.96 20.26 19.43
CA PHE A 99 -2.52 19.99 19.43
C PHE A 99 -2.07 19.24 18.16
N PRO A 100 -0.90 19.55 17.56
CA PRO A 100 -0.51 18.99 16.26
C PRO A 100 -0.02 17.53 16.30
N ASP A 101 0.45 17.01 17.44
CA ASP A 101 1.06 15.67 17.53
C ASP A 101 0.32 14.73 18.51
N ASN A 102 -0.37 13.73 17.94
CA ASN A 102 -1.11 12.73 18.72
C ASN A 102 -0.22 11.81 19.56
N HIS A 103 1.05 11.60 19.19
CA HIS A 103 1.95 10.76 19.99
C HIS A 103 2.27 11.41 21.32
N VAL A 104 2.43 12.73 21.32
CA VAL A 104 2.60 13.52 22.55
C VAL A 104 1.35 13.43 23.43
N LEU A 105 0.17 13.70 22.85
CA LEU A 105 -1.11 13.59 23.57
C LEU A 105 -1.33 12.18 24.16
N SER A 106 -1.06 11.15 23.37
CA SER A 106 -1.15 9.76 23.82
C SER A 106 -0.16 9.44 24.93
N SER A 107 1.05 10.03 24.90
CA SER A 107 2.08 9.84 25.94
C SER A 107 1.70 10.54 27.25
N MET A 108 0.90 11.60 27.19
CA MET A 108 0.32 12.25 28.38
C MET A 108 -0.83 11.43 28.98
N GLY A 109 -1.40 10.48 28.26
CA GLY A 109 -2.34 9.48 28.80
C GLY A 109 -3.62 10.05 29.43
N GLY A 110 -4.01 11.28 29.08
CA GLY A 110 -5.16 11.95 29.70
C GLY A 110 -4.87 12.58 31.08
N ALA A 111 -3.60 12.70 31.48
CA ALA A 111 -3.20 13.45 32.66
C ALA A 111 -3.84 14.84 32.65
N TYR A 112 -4.29 15.30 33.82
CA TYR A 112 -4.99 16.58 34.00
C TYR A 112 -6.31 16.73 33.20
N GLY A 113 -6.88 15.63 32.71
CA GLY A 113 -8.08 15.65 31.88
C GLY A 113 -7.83 16.10 30.43
N LEU A 114 -6.56 16.11 30.00
CA LEU A 114 -6.17 16.48 28.64
C LEU A 114 -6.67 15.44 27.60
N PRO A 115 -6.94 15.85 26.36
CA PRO A 115 -7.37 14.94 25.30
C PRO A 115 -6.23 14.00 24.88
N MET A 116 -6.55 12.73 24.64
CA MET A 116 -5.58 11.74 24.12
C MET A 116 -5.38 11.83 22.59
N LYS A 117 -6.30 12.50 21.90
CA LYS A 117 -6.30 12.66 20.44
C LYS A 117 -6.74 14.07 20.07
N SER A 118 -6.04 14.65 19.11
CA SER A 118 -6.34 15.96 18.56
C SER A 118 -7.50 15.91 17.57
N ARG A 119 -8.38 16.91 17.61
CA ARG A 119 -9.43 17.11 16.58
C ARG A 119 -8.81 17.45 15.23
N LEU A 120 -7.66 18.12 15.22
CA LEU A 120 -6.98 18.58 14.00
C LEU A 120 -6.53 17.42 13.10
N HIS A 121 -6.18 16.28 13.71
CA HIS A 121 -5.74 15.09 12.98
C HIS A 121 -6.91 14.27 12.41
N GLN A 122 -8.10 14.36 13.01
CA GLN A 122 -9.29 13.67 12.48
C GLN A 122 -9.72 14.25 11.14
N ASP A 123 -9.68 15.57 11.00
CA ASP A 123 -10.05 16.26 9.75
C ASP A 123 -9.00 16.04 8.65
N LEU A 124 -7.70 16.06 9.00
CA LEU A 124 -6.61 15.75 8.06
C LEU A 124 -6.66 14.31 7.54
N ILE A 125 -6.99 13.32 8.38
CA ILE A 125 -7.18 11.93 7.93
C ILE A 125 -8.41 11.82 7.02
N ARG A 126 -9.46 12.59 7.31
CA ARG A 126 -10.69 12.59 6.50
C ARG A 126 -10.44 13.17 5.11
N GLU A 127 -9.67 14.26 5.03
CA GLU A 127 -9.19 14.83 3.76
C GLU A 127 -8.21 13.90 3.06
N SER A 128 -7.19 13.36 3.75
CA SER A 128 -6.18 12.50 3.11
C SER A 128 -6.79 11.22 2.52
N ARG A 129 -7.82 10.65 3.19
CA ARG A 129 -8.61 9.54 2.64
C ARG A 129 -9.45 9.95 1.43
N ALA A 130 -9.96 11.18 1.39
CA ALA A 130 -10.67 11.69 0.22
C ALA A 130 -9.72 11.84 -0.99
N TRP A 131 -8.48 12.28 -0.75
CA TRP A 131 -7.43 12.38 -1.78
C TRP A 131 -6.79 11.04 -2.17
N GLU A 132 -6.71 10.06 -1.26
CA GLU A 132 -6.26 8.69 -1.58
C GLU A 132 -7.19 7.98 -2.54
N ASN A 133 -8.50 8.29 -2.49
CA ASN A 133 -9.48 7.80 -3.45
C ASN A 133 -9.39 8.49 -4.83
N LEU A 134 -8.64 9.59 -4.94
CA LEU A 134 -8.43 10.37 -6.17
C LEU A 134 -7.06 10.13 -6.82
N LYS A 135 -6.17 9.33 -6.22
CA LYS A 135 -4.99 8.86 -6.94
C LYS A 135 -5.45 8.02 -8.13
N PRO A 136 -5.06 8.35 -9.37
CA PRO A 136 -5.37 7.50 -10.51
C PRO A 136 -4.79 6.13 -10.20
N LEU A 137 -5.68 5.15 -10.05
CA LEU A 137 -5.31 3.74 -10.00
C LEU A 137 -4.34 3.51 -11.15
N ARG A 138 -3.05 3.33 -10.83
CA ARG A 138 -2.06 3.01 -11.85
C ARG A 138 -2.59 1.74 -12.50
N MET A 139 -2.75 1.73 -13.82
CA MET A 139 -3.19 0.55 -14.58
C MET A 139 -2.48 -0.74 -14.13
N ALA A 140 -1.23 -0.63 -13.68
CA ALA A 140 -0.46 -1.71 -13.07
C ALA A 140 -1.09 -2.31 -11.80
N ASP A 141 -1.65 -1.49 -10.90
CA ASP A 141 -2.29 -1.94 -9.67
C ASP A 141 -3.65 -2.60 -9.93
N GLU A 142 -4.43 -2.08 -10.90
CA GLU A 142 -5.66 -2.75 -11.35
C GLU A 142 -5.36 -4.07 -12.05
N PHE A 143 -4.34 -4.09 -12.92
CA PHE A 143 -3.88 -5.30 -13.58
C PHE A 143 -3.43 -6.35 -12.55
N ARG A 144 -2.69 -5.93 -11.52
CA ARG A 144 -2.25 -6.81 -10.42
C ARG A 144 -3.44 -7.37 -9.64
N ARG A 145 -4.42 -6.53 -9.28
CA ARG A 145 -5.66 -6.97 -8.62
C ARG A 145 -6.49 -7.90 -9.51
N TYR A 146 -6.55 -7.65 -10.81
CA TYR A 146 -7.23 -8.51 -11.77
C TYR A 146 -6.58 -9.89 -11.85
N MET A 147 -5.24 -9.94 -11.95
CA MET A 147 -4.48 -11.19 -11.94
C MET A 147 -4.65 -11.96 -10.63
N ASP A 148 -4.63 -11.29 -9.48
CA ASP A 148 -4.86 -11.92 -8.18
C ASP A 148 -6.28 -12.48 -8.03
N ARG A 149 -7.30 -11.77 -8.53
CA ARG A 149 -8.69 -12.25 -8.57
C ARG A 149 -8.84 -13.45 -9.48
N LYS A 150 -8.15 -13.45 -10.63
CA LYS A 150 -8.15 -14.58 -11.58
C LYS A 150 -7.52 -15.82 -10.95
N LYS A 151 -6.36 -15.68 -10.31
CA LYS A 151 -5.67 -16.77 -9.60
C LYS A 151 -6.54 -17.40 -8.50
N ARG A 152 -7.14 -16.57 -7.65
CA ARG A 152 -8.06 -17.07 -6.59
C ARG A 152 -9.29 -17.79 -7.16
N ARG A 153 -9.80 -17.37 -8.32
CA ARG A 153 -10.91 -18.07 -9.00
C ARG A 153 -10.46 -19.40 -9.61
N GLU A 154 -9.22 -19.50 -10.06
CA GLU A 154 -8.63 -20.75 -10.56
C GLU A 154 -8.40 -21.75 -9.42
N ASP A 155 -7.91 -21.28 -8.26
CA ASP A 155 -7.69 -22.09 -7.06
C ASP A 155 -9.00 -22.61 -6.44
N ARG A 156 -10.11 -21.85 -6.58
CA ARG A 156 -11.42 -22.20 -5.99
C ARG A 156 -12.14 -23.34 -6.72
N VAL A 157 -11.76 -23.66 -7.96
CA VAL A 157 -12.40 -24.72 -8.73
C VAL A 157 -11.69 -26.04 -8.46
N GLN A 158 -12.31 -26.88 -7.62
CA GLN A 158 -11.89 -28.26 -7.39
C GLN A 158 -12.45 -29.16 -8.51
N GLY A 159 -11.60 -30.04 -9.06
CA GLY A 159 -11.97 -31.03 -10.09
C GLY A 159 -11.34 -30.80 -11.48
N ILE A 160 -11.03 -31.91 -12.16
CA ILE A 160 -10.33 -31.93 -13.46
C ILE A 160 -11.27 -31.48 -14.61
N ILE A 161 -12.54 -31.90 -14.56
CA ILE A 161 -13.52 -31.68 -15.64
C ILE A 161 -13.89 -30.19 -15.81
N PRO A 162 -14.24 -29.43 -14.76
CA PRO A 162 -14.57 -28.00 -14.92
C PRO A 162 -13.36 -27.16 -15.34
N ARG A 163 -12.15 -27.60 -14.96
CA ARG A 163 -10.88 -27.01 -15.41
C ARG A 163 -10.65 -27.24 -16.90
N LEU A 164 -10.99 -28.42 -17.42
CA LEU A 164 -10.86 -28.75 -18.85
C LEU A 164 -11.90 -28.00 -19.71
N LEU A 165 -13.17 -27.97 -19.29
CA LEU A 165 -14.25 -27.30 -20.03
C LEU A 165 -14.02 -25.79 -20.22
N ARG A 166 -13.42 -25.12 -19.22
CA ARG A 166 -13.04 -23.70 -19.33
C ARG A 166 -11.86 -23.44 -20.27
N ARG A 167 -11.09 -24.48 -20.63
CA ARG A 167 -9.97 -24.38 -21.59
C ARG A 167 -10.46 -24.48 -23.03
N LEU A 168 -11.60 -25.13 -23.28
CA LEU A 168 -12.14 -25.40 -24.62
C LEU A 168 -12.18 -24.20 -25.57
N PRO A 169 -12.56 -22.97 -25.17
CA PRO A 169 -12.61 -21.86 -26.12
C PRO A 169 -11.24 -21.46 -26.66
N ALA A 170 -10.23 -21.48 -25.78
CA ALA A 170 -8.85 -21.16 -26.16
C ALA A 170 -8.25 -22.30 -27.00
N GLU A 171 -8.47 -23.54 -26.60
CA GLU A 171 -8.01 -24.70 -27.36
C GLU A 171 -8.70 -24.84 -28.70
N ALA A 172 -9.98 -24.47 -28.82
CA ALA A 172 -10.73 -24.49 -30.07
C ALA A 172 -10.19 -23.46 -31.08
N LEU A 173 -9.80 -22.28 -30.60
CA LEU A 173 -9.15 -21.27 -31.44
C LEU A 173 -7.79 -21.75 -31.93
N ASP A 174 -6.99 -22.35 -31.04
CA ASP A 174 -5.67 -22.85 -31.43
C ASP A 174 -5.76 -24.06 -32.39
N LEU A 175 -6.76 -24.91 -32.20
CA LEU A 175 -7.10 -25.99 -33.13
C LEU A 175 -7.56 -25.42 -34.48
N ALA A 176 -8.37 -24.37 -34.50
CA ALA A 176 -8.84 -23.73 -35.73
C ALA A 176 -7.68 -23.11 -36.54
N ILE A 177 -6.72 -22.47 -35.86
CA ILE A 177 -5.50 -21.97 -36.51
C ILE A 177 -4.66 -23.13 -37.06
N GLY A 178 -4.49 -24.19 -36.27
CA GLY A 178 -3.81 -25.41 -36.71
C GLY A 178 -4.46 -26.05 -37.94
N LEU A 179 -5.79 -26.16 -37.95
CA LEU A 179 -6.58 -26.65 -39.08
C LEU A 179 -6.46 -25.75 -40.30
N ALA A 180 -6.44 -24.42 -40.12
CA ALA A 180 -6.24 -23.48 -41.21
C ALA A 180 -4.85 -23.63 -41.85
N MET A 181 -3.80 -23.82 -41.04
CA MET A 181 -2.45 -24.12 -41.53
C MET A 181 -2.40 -25.45 -42.27
N PHE A 182 -3.08 -26.47 -41.76
CA PHE A 182 -3.15 -27.78 -42.40
C PHE A 182 -3.93 -27.73 -43.72
N ALA A 183 -5.03 -26.98 -43.77
CA ALA A 183 -5.77 -26.74 -45.00
C ALA A 183 -4.94 -25.96 -46.03
N ALA A 184 -4.14 -24.98 -45.61
CA ALA A 184 -3.22 -24.27 -46.47
C ALA A 184 -2.17 -25.20 -47.09
N PHE A 185 -1.62 -26.13 -46.29
CA PHE A 185 -0.73 -27.20 -46.77
C PHE A 185 -1.41 -28.12 -47.79
N LEU A 186 -2.60 -28.64 -47.48
CA LEU A 186 -3.34 -29.50 -48.41
C LEU A 186 -3.72 -28.79 -49.72
N SER A 187 -3.97 -27.48 -49.67
CA SER A 187 -4.25 -26.66 -50.87
C SER A 187 -3.01 -26.31 -51.69
N GLY A 188 -1.82 -26.81 -51.31
CA GLY A 188 -0.55 -26.56 -52.00
C GLY A 188 0.00 -25.14 -51.81
N LYS A 189 -0.58 -24.35 -50.89
CA LYS A 189 -0.14 -22.98 -50.60
C LYS A 189 1.05 -22.91 -49.64
N LEU A 190 1.32 -24.00 -48.92
CA LEU A 190 2.48 -24.16 -48.05
C LEU A 190 3.26 -25.40 -48.49
N GLY A 191 4.58 -25.26 -48.62
CA GLY A 191 5.46 -26.40 -48.79
C GLY A 191 5.54 -27.26 -47.52
N PRO A 192 5.96 -28.54 -47.60
CA PRO A 192 6.00 -29.40 -46.42
C PRO A 192 7.01 -28.91 -45.36
N GLY A 193 8.16 -28.37 -45.79
CA GLY A 193 9.11 -27.71 -44.89
C GLY A 193 8.56 -26.45 -44.22
N GLU A 194 7.82 -25.61 -44.96
CA GLU A 194 7.19 -24.39 -44.43
C GLU A 194 6.10 -24.73 -43.41
N PHE A 195 5.27 -25.72 -43.72
CA PHE A 195 4.24 -26.22 -42.82
C PHE A 195 4.84 -26.81 -41.54
N ALA A 196 5.90 -27.61 -41.66
CA ALA A 196 6.58 -28.20 -40.50
C ALA A 196 7.23 -27.14 -39.60
N PHE A 197 7.89 -26.14 -40.19
CA PHE A 197 8.49 -25.03 -39.46
C PHE A 197 7.43 -24.20 -38.73
N LEU A 198 6.38 -23.77 -39.45
CA LEU A 198 5.32 -22.96 -38.87
C LEU A 198 4.54 -23.74 -37.81
N GLY A 199 4.24 -25.02 -38.05
CA GLY A 199 3.54 -25.88 -37.10
C GLY A 199 4.34 -26.11 -35.82
N GLY A 200 5.65 -26.36 -35.93
CA GLY A 200 6.54 -26.48 -34.78
C GLY A 200 6.66 -25.16 -34.00
N LEU A 201 6.88 -24.05 -34.70
CA LEU A 201 6.96 -22.72 -34.09
C LEU A 201 5.65 -22.34 -33.38
N TYR A 202 4.50 -22.64 -34.00
CA TYR A 202 3.19 -22.41 -33.42
C TYR A 202 2.93 -23.29 -32.19
N GLY A 203 3.32 -24.56 -32.22
CA GLY A 203 3.27 -25.46 -31.08
C GLY A 203 4.11 -24.97 -29.89
N LEU A 204 5.32 -24.45 -30.15
CA LEU A 204 6.16 -23.84 -29.12
C LEU A 204 5.61 -22.51 -28.63
N ALA A 205 5.12 -21.65 -29.51
CA ALA A 205 4.56 -20.36 -29.16
C ALA A 205 3.31 -20.50 -28.29
N THR A 206 2.41 -21.42 -28.62
CA THR A 206 1.20 -21.68 -27.82
C THR A 206 1.55 -22.30 -26.47
N GLY A 207 2.44 -23.28 -26.43
CA GLY A 207 2.94 -23.87 -25.17
C GLY A 207 3.67 -22.86 -24.28
N GLY A 208 4.52 -22.03 -24.88
CA GLY A 208 5.25 -20.96 -24.20
C GLY A 208 4.35 -19.84 -23.71
N LEU A 209 3.34 -19.43 -24.49
CA LEU A 209 2.34 -18.44 -24.08
C LEU A 209 1.48 -18.95 -22.91
N ASP A 210 1.12 -20.24 -22.92
CA ASP A 210 0.38 -20.86 -21.82
C ASP A 210 1.21 -20.86 -20.51
N TRP A 211 2.52 -21.11 -20.62
CA TRP A 211 3.44 -21.08 -19.48
C TRP A 211 3.75 -19.64 -18.99
N LEU A 212 4.19 -18.77 -19.89
CA LEU A 212 4.73 -17.44 -19.57
C LEU A 212 3.63 -16.42 -19.23
N TRP A 213 2.57 -16.37 -20.02
CA TRP A 213 1.53 -15.34 -19.88
C TRP A 213 0.35 -15.80 -19.03
N ARG A 214 -0.03 -17.08 -19.16
CA ARG A 214 -1.23 -17.61 -18.52
C ARG A 214 -0.94 -18.28 -17.18
N GLN A 215 0.33 -18.48 -16.79
CA GLN A 215 0.75 -19.20 -15.57
C GLN A 215 0.05 -20.55 -15.42
N ARG A 216 -0.22 -21.22 -16.55
CA ARG A 216 -0.91 -22.51 -16.58
C ARG A 216 0.10 -23.59 -16.93
N GLU A 217 -0.19 -24.81 -16.51
CA GLU A 217 0.53 -25.98 -17.01
C GLU A 217 0.33 -26.05 -18.53
N PRO A 218 1.42 -26.09 -19.33
CA PRO A 218 1.32 -26.18 -20.77
C PRO A 218 0.53 -27.43 -21.14
N PHE A 219 -0.40 -27.32 -22.08
CA PHE A 219 -1.19 -28.47 -22.50
C PHE A 219 -0.32 -29.39 -23.39
N ILE A 220 0.48 -30.23 -22.74
CA ILE A 220 1.45 -31.15 -23.36
C ILE A 220 0.85 -31.90 -24.56
N PRO A 221 -0.39 -32.46 -24.50
CA PRO A 221 -0.97 -33.18 -25.63
C PRO A 221 -1.05 -32.36 -26.91
N LYS A 222 -1.32 -31.05 -26.82
CA LYS A 222 -1.40 -30.15 -27.98
C LYS A 222 -0.02 -29.85 -28.57
N ILE A 223 0.97 -29.63 -27.71
CA ILE A 223 2.36 -29.39 -28.16
C ILE A 223 2.86 -30.63 -28.92
N LEU A 224 2.60 -31.82 -28.37
CA LEU A 224 2.93 -33.10 -29.01
C LEU A 224 2.16 -33.31 -30.31
N PHE A 225 0.88 -32.94 -30.35
CA PHE A 225 0.07 -33.03 -31.57
C PHE A 225 0.67 -32.20 -32.70
N PHE A 226 0.97 -30.92 -32.47
CA PHE A 226 1.54 -30.05 -33.51
C PHE A 226 2.95 -30.46 -33.94
N HIS A 227 3.81 -30.85 -32.99
CA HIS A 227 5.15 -31.33 -33.31
C HIS A 227 5.13 -32.68 -34.02
N GLY A 228 4.24 -33.59 -33.61
CA GLY A 228 4.06 -34.89 -34.26
C GLY A 228 3.59 -34.74 -35.69
N LEU A 229 2.65 -33.83 -35.94
CA LEU A 229 2.12 -33.55 -37.28
C LEU A 229 3.19 -32.90 -38.18
N ALA A 230 3.97 -31.95 -37.65
CA ALA A 230 5.11 -31.35 -38.35
C ALA A 230 6.22 -32.39 -38.66
N ALA A 231 6.56 -33.24 -37.71
CA ALA A 231 7.55 -34.30 -37.90
C ALA A 231 7.08 -35.31 -38.94
N TRP A 232 5.81 -35.68 -38.91
CA TRP A 232 5.21 -36.59 -39.88
C TRP A 232 5.27 -36.02 -41.31
N THR A 233 4.98 -34.72 -41.50
CA THR A 233 5.06 -34.12 -42.84
C THR A 233 6.47 -34.11 -43.43
N VAL A 234 7.49 -33.82 -42.63
CA VAL A 234 8.89 -33.86 -43.07
C VAL A 234 9.32 -35.29 -43.38
N TRP A 235 8.97 -36.23 -42.49
CA TRP A 235 9.25 -37.65 -42.71
C TRP A 235 8.62 -38.16 -44.00
N HIS A 236 7.34 -37.84 -44.22
CA HIS A 236 6.60 -38.27 -45.39
C HIS A 236 7.20 -37.68 -46.68
N GLU A 237 7.57 -36.40 -46.70
CA GLU A 237 8.27 -35.78 -47.83
C GLU A 237 9.60 -36.49 -48.12
N MET A 238 10.39 -36.78 -47.08
CA MET A 238 11.66 -37.49 -47.22
C MET A 238 11.46 -38.90 -47.82
N GLN A 239 10.45 -39.64 -47.38
CA GLN A 239 10.13 -40.97 -47.93
C GLN A 239 9.71 -40.90 -49.40
N LEU A 240 8.88 -39.93 -49.77
CA LEU A 240 8.47 -39.74 -51.17
C LEU A 240 9.66 -39.43 -52.09
N ARG A 241 10.63 -38.64 -51.62
CA ARG A 241 11.88 -38.36 -52.33
C ARG A 241 12.75 -39.62 -52.46
N LEU A 242 12.88 -40.40 -51.39
CA LEU A 242 13.63 -41.67 -51.41
C LEU A 242 13.03 -42.70 -52.36
N TRP A 243 11.70 -42.71 -52.51
CA TRP A 243 10.99 -43.59 -53.43
C TRP A 243 10.95 -43.08 -54.87
N GLY A 244 11.52 -41.90 -55.16
CA GLY A 244 11.57 -41.32 -56.50
C GLY A 244 10.21 -40.91 -57.07
N ILE A 245 9.22 -40.66 -56.20
CA ILE A 245 7.84 -40.33 -56.61
C ILE A 245 7.70 -38.83 -56.98
N PHE A 246 8.70 -38.00 -56.67
CA PHE A 246 8.74 -36.58 -57.05
C PHE A 246 10.03 -36.24 -57.82
N LEU A 247 9.86 -35.71 -59.03
CA LEU A 247 10.82 -34.93 -59.83
C LEU A 247 10.32 -33.48 -59.88
#